data_AF-A0A914IAA3-F1
#
_entry.id   AF-A0A914IAA3-F1
#
_cell.length_a   1.000
_cell.length_b   1.000
_cell.length_c   1.000
_cell.angle_alpha   90.00
_cell.angle_beta   90.00
_cell.angle_gamma   90.00
#
_symmetry.space_group_name_H-M   'P 1'
#
loop_
_entity.id
_entity.type
_entity.pdbx_description
1 polymer ?
#
loop_
_entity_poly.entity_id
_entity_poly.type
_entity_poly.pdbx_seq_one_letter_code
_entity_poly.pdbx_strand_id
1 'polypeptide(L)'
;MSDEDSELVQQRDISKKRRIFTIDEKLEVLDFIKSHSIKEASRKFKIDRQNIREWQKQKQKLISLRESKSGKRLRLDGAGRHLRDKEFDNQMIVWIRTQRACNHSKSFKTCGITNAFDGSEDGEIHCFKEDGPVPNGMIRLQQAREMAEFDILAEGIAGLFEEVDLEQDEENGFVSDGSVEL
;
A
#
# COMPACT_ATOMS: atom_id res chain seq x y z
N MET A 1 -29.31 32.42 -55.64
CA MET A 1 -29.42 32.48 -54.17
C MET A 1 -29.64 31.04 -53.73
N SER A 2 -28.67 30.17 -53.96
CA SER A 2 -27.31 30.16 -53.39
C SER A 2 -27.36 29.87 -51.90
N ASP A 3 -26.63 28.81 -51.56
CA ASP A 3 -26.03 28.53 -50.26
C ASP A 3 -26.89 27.76 -49.25
N GLU A 4 -26.88 26.42 -49.36
CA GLU A 4 -26.78 25.52 -48.18
C GLU A 4 -25.94 24.29 -48.56
N ASP A 5 -24.66 24.55 -48.85
CA ASP A 5 -23.57 23.58 -48.65
C ASP A 5 -23.19 23.56 -47.16
N SER A 6 -22.57 22.45 -46.72
CA SER A 6 -21.94 22.23 -45.40
C SER A 6 -22.91 21.62 -44.37
N GLU A 7 -22.79 20.35 -44.00
CA GLU A 7 -21.65 19.86 -43.23
C GLU A 7 -21.43 18.34 -43.42
N LEU A 8 -20.39 17.96 -44.18
CA LEU A 8 -19.77 16.64 -44.08
C LEU A 8 -18.85 16.62 -42.85
N VAL A 9 -19.41 16.40 -41.66
CA VAL A 9 -18.61 16.13 -40.46
C VAL A 9 -18.07 14.71 -40.55
N GLN A 10 -16.86 14.59 -41.09
CA GLN A 10 -16.04 13.39 -41.03
C GLN A 10 -15.74 13.07 -39.55
N GLN A 11 -16.58 12.22 -38.95
CA GLN A 11 -16.29 11.60 -37.66
C GLN A 11 -15.03 10.76 -37.80
N ARG A 12 -13.91 11.30 -37.33
CA ARG A 12 -12.61 10.63 -37.28
C ARG A 12 -12.77 9.31 -36.51
N ASP A 13 -12.59 8.19 -37.22
CA ASP A 13 -12.69 6.81 -36.70
C ASP A 13 -11.73 6.68 -35.51
N ILE A 14 -12.27 6.67 -34.29
CA ILE A 14 -11.52 6.43 -33.05
C ILE A 14 -10.90 5.04 -33.21
N SER A 15 -9.61 5.00 -33.50
CA SER A 15 -8.84 3.79 -33.81
C SER A 15 -9.35 2.57 -33.05
N LYS A 16 -10.02 1.66 -33.77
CA LYS A 16 -10.68 0.48 -33.19
C LYS A 16 -9.64 -0.36 -32.45
N LYS A 17 -9.68 -0.35 -31.11
CA LYS A 17 -8.81 -1.18 -30.27
C LYS A 17 -9.11 -2.66 -30.58
N ARG A 18 -8.06 -3.48 -30.74
CA ARG A 18 -8.23 -4.92 -30.98
C ARG A 18 -8.95 -5.57 -29.80
N ARG A 19 -9.98 -6.38 -30.09
CA ARG A 19 -10.70 -7.16 -29.08
C ARG A 19 -9.74 -8.15 -28.40
N ILE A 20 -9.81 -8.21 -27.08
CA ILE A 20 -9.10 -9.21 -26.26
C ILE A 20 -10.10 -10.33 -25.92
N PHE A 21 -9.63 -11.57 -25.90
CA PHE A 21 -10.45 -12.76 -25.62
C PHE A 21 -9.94 -13.47 -24.38
N THR A 22 -10.84 -13.71 -23.43
CA THR A 22 -10.59 -14.52 -22.23
C THR A 22 -10.44 -16.00 -22.56
N ILE A 23 -9.89 -16.80 -21.63
CA ILE A 23 -9.74 -18.25 -21.84
C ILE A 23 -11.12 -18.92 -21.92
N ASP A 24 -12.07 -18.50 -21.09
CA ASP A 24 -13.43 -19.05 -21.08
C ASP A 24 -14.18 -18.74 -22.38
N GLU A 25 -14.12 -17.49 -22.89
CA GLU A 25 -14.71 -17.14 -24.20
C GLU A 25 -14.15 -18.01 -25.33
N LYS A 26 -12.84 -18.29 -25.33
CA LYS A 26 -12.24 -19.16 -26.35
C LYS A 26 -12.76 -20.58 -26.26
N LEU A 27 -12.93 -21.12 -25.05
CA LEU A 27 -13.45 -22.47 -24.84
C LEU A 27 -14.92 -22.58 -25.21
N GLU A 28 -15.73 -21.57 -24.91
CA GLU A 28 -17.14 -21.50 -25.33
C GLU A 28 -17.28 -21.56 -26.86
N VAL A 29 -16.46 -20.79 -27.57
CA VAL A 29 -16.42 -20.84 -29.04
C VAL A 29 -16.01 -22.24 -29.54
N LEU A 30 -15.05 -22.88 -28.87
CA LEU A 30 -14.60 -24.24 -29.21
C LEU A 30 -15.65 -25.33 -28.92
N ASP A 31 -16.52 -25.12 -27.93
CA ASP A 31 -17.64 -26.02 -27.67
C ASP A 31 -18.76 -25.82 -28.69
N PHE A 32 -19.02 -24.57 -29.11
CA PHE A 32 -20.01 -24.26 -30.14
C PHE A 32 -19.68 -24.86 -31.50
N ILE A 33 -18.40 -24.88 -31.91
CA ILE A 33 -17.98 -25.48 -33.20
C ILE A 33 -18.06 -27.01 -33.22
N LYS A 34 -18.31 -27.69 -32.09
CA LYS A 34 -18.53 -29.14 -32.10
C LYS A 34 -19.86 -29.49 -32.76
N SER A 35 -20.86 -28.62 -32.60
CA SER A 35 -22.20 -28.79 -33.18
C SER A 35 -22.41 -27.94 -34.44
N HIS A 36 -21.65 -26.87 -34.61
CA HIS A 36 -21.81 -25.93 -35.72
C HIS A 36 -20.55 -25.79 -36.57
N SER A 37 -20.70 -25.23 -37.77
CA SER A 37 -19.56 -24.93 -38.62
C SER A 37 -18.74 -23.74 -38.10
N ILE A 38 -17.45 -23.69 -38.45
CA ILE A 38 -16.57 -22.55 -38.14
C ILE A 38 -17.10 -21.24 -38.75
N LYS A 39 -17.79 -21.32 -39.91
CA LYS A 39 -18.40 -20.15 -40.55
C LYS A 39 -19.54 -19.57 -39.72
N GLU A 40 -20.39 -20.42 -39.15
CA GLU A 40 -21.48 -20.00 -38.26
C GLU A 40 -20.95 -19.43 -36.95
N ALA A 41 -19.93 -20.08 -36.35
CA ALA A 41 -19.28 -19.57 -35.16
C ALA A 41 -18.66 -18.17 -35.38
N SER A 42 -17.98 -17.99 -36.51
CA SER A 42 -17.41 -16.69 -36.89
C SER A 42 -18.49 -15.59 -36.99
N ARG A 43 -19.64 -15.90 -37.59
CA ARG A 43 -20.78 -14.97 -37.67
C ARG A 43 -21.40 -14.67 -36.31
N LYS A 44 -21.61 -15.71 -35.49
CA LYS A 44 -22.25 -15.59 -34.17
C LYS A 44 -21.40 -14.79 -33.18
N PHE A 45 -20.11 -15.09 -33.10
CA PHE A 45 -19.20 -14.48 -32.11
C PHE A 45 -18.45 -13.25 -32.65
N LYS A 46 -18.58 -12.95 -33.96
CA LYS A 46 -17.82 -11.90 -34.67
C LYS A 46 -16.30 -12.07 -34.50
N ILE A 47 -15.83 -13.29 -34.70
CA ILE A 47 -14.41 -13.68 -34.56
C ILE A 47 -13.90 -14.13 -35.92
N ASP A 48 -12.68 -13.73 -36.27
CA ASP A 48 -12.04 -14.20 -37.49
C ASP A 48 -11.83 -15.73 -37.47
N ARG A 49 -12.07 -16.36 -38.61
CA ARG A 49 -12.02 -17.82 -38.76
C ARG A 49 -10.62 -18.39 -38.49
N GLN A 50 -9.55 -17.63 -38.71
CA GLN A 50 -8.18 -18.06 -38.40
C GLN A 50 -7.95 -18.14 -36.90
N ASN A 51 -8.46 -17.18 -36.12
CA ASN A 51 -8.37 -17.23 -34.66
C ASN A 51 -9.03 -18.51 -34.11
N ILE A 52 -10.21 -18.85 -34.62
CA ILE A 52 -10.94 -20.07 -34.22
C ILE A 52 -10.12 -21.33 -34.53
N ARG A 53 -9.52 -21.39 -35.73
CA ARG A 53 -8.63 -22.51 -36.12
C ARG A 53 -7.39 -22.60 -35.23
N GLU A 54 -6.78 -21.47 -34.89
CA GLU A 54 -5.60 -21.45 -34.02
C GLU A 54 -5.95 -21.91 -32.60
N TRP A 55 -7.08 -21.46 -32.06
CA TRP A 55 -7.56 -21.93 -30.75
C TRP A 55 -7.88 -23.42 -30.76
N GLN A 56 -8.38 -23.96 -31.87
CA GLN A 56 -8.59 -25.40 -32.01
C GLN A 56 -7.28 -26.18 -31.92
N LYS A 57 -6.20 -25.68 -32.56
CA LYS A 57 -4.85 -26.27 -32.42
C LYS A 57 -4.31 -26.16 -30.99
N GLN A 58 -4.63 -25.08 -30.29
CA GLN A 58 -4.18 -24.79 -28.93
C GLN A 58 -5.14 -25.28 -27.84
N LYS A 59 -6.18 -26.06 -28.18
CA LYS A 59 -7.27 -26.45 -27.28
C LYS A 59 -6.77 -27.05 -25.96
N GLN A 60 -5.84 -27.99 -26.02
CA GLN A 60 -5.29 -28.64 -24.82
C GLN A 60 -4.59 -27.63 -23.91
N LYS A 61 -3.79 -26.71 -24.48
CA LYS A 61 -3.13 -25.65 -23.73
C LYS A 61 -4.13 -24.72 -23.06
N LEU A 62 -5.25 -24.41 -23.72
CA LEU A 62 -6.31 -23.57 -23.14
C LEU A 62 -7.00 -24.25 -21.95
N ILE A 63 -7.24 -25.56 -22.02
CA ILE A 63 -7.81 -26.35 -20.92
C ILE A 63 -6.85 -26.38 -19.73
N SER A 64 -5.58 -26.75 -19.94
CA SER A 64 -4.57 -26.75 -18.87
C SER A 64 -4.38 -25.37 -18.23
N LEU A 65 -4.48 -24.29 -19.03
CA LEU A 65 -4.35 -22.93 -18.53
C LEU A 65 -5.55 -22.49 -17.68
N ARG A 66 -6.75 -22.98 -18.00
CA ARG A 66 -7.95 -22.79 -17.18
C ARG A 66 -7.86 -23.52 -15.84
N GLU A 67 -7.35 -24.75 -15.86
CA GLU A 67 -7.22 -25.59 -14.66
C GLU A 67 -6.13 -25.10 -13.70
N SER A 68 -5.02 -24.60 -14.22
CA SER A 68 -3.85 -24.18 -13.43
C SER A 68 -4.04 -22.89 -12.61
N LYS A 69 -5.27 -22.34 -12.50
CA LYS A 69 -5.62 -21.14 -11.73
C LYS A 69 -4.58 -20.01 -11.85
N SER A 70 -4.04 -19.79 -13.06
CA SER A 70 -3.17 -18.65 -13.37
C SER A 70 -4.03 -17.38 -13.44
N GLY A 71 -4.49 -16.95 -12.27
CA GLY A 71 -5.45 -15.86 -12.12
C GLY A 71 -4.94 -14.62 -12.85
N LYS A 72 -5.78 -14.08 -13.73
CA LYS A 72 -5.65 -12.78 -14.43
C LYS A 72 -4.81 -12.75 -15.71
N ARG A 73 -4.10 -13.81 -16.13
CA ARG A 73 -3.33 -13.77 -17.38
C ARG A 73 -4.22 -14.01 -18.61
N LEU A 74 -4.41 -12.97 -19.43
CA LEU A 74 -5.22 -13.01 -20.66
C LEU A 74 -4.49 -13.60 -21.89
N ARG A 75 -3.17 -13.80 -21.81
CA ARG A 75 -2.32 -14.25 -22.93
C ARG A 75 -1.67 -15.59 -22.59
N LEU A 76 -1.48 -16.43 -23.61
CA LEU A 76 -0.68 -17.65 -23.49
C LEU A 76 0.76 -17.30 -23.10
N ASP A 77 1.39 -18.20 -22.34
CA ASP A 77 2.78 -18.03 -21.97
C ASP A 77 3.70 -18.06 -23.21
N GLY A 78 4.75 -17.24 -23.19
CA GLY A 78 5.69 -17.11 -24.31
C GLY A 78 5.34 -16.08 -25.39
N ALA A 79 4.29 -15.26 -25.22
CA ALA A 79 3.94 -14.18 -26.16
C ALA A 79 4.85 -12.93 -26.07
N GLY A 80 6.08 -13.06 -25.54
CA GLY A 80 7.04 -12.00 -25.31
C GLY A 80 8.47 -12.43 -25.65
N ARG A 81 9.45 -11.54 -25.40
CA ARG A 81 10.86 -11.85 -25.64
C ARG A 81 11.27 -13.06 -24.80
N HIS A 82 11.85 -14.07 -25.43
CA HIS A 82 12.35 -15.24 -24.71
C HIS A 82 13.50 -14.83 -23.81
N LEU A 83 13.49 -15.33 -22.57
CA LEU A 83 14.61 -15.19 -21.65
C LEU A 83 15.80 -15.95 -22.21
N ARG A 84 16.98 -15.33 -22.21
CA ARG A 84 18.19 -15.95 -22.78
C ARG A 84 18.65 -17.11 -21.91
N ASP A 85 18.52 -16.95 -20.61
CA ASP A 85 18.85 -17.94 -19.60
C ASP A 85 17.80 -17.88 -18.49
N LYS A 86 16.89 -18.86 -18.50
CA LYS A 86 15.80 -18.93 -17.50
C LYS A 86 16.35 -19.12 -16.09
N GLU A 87 17.46 -19.81 -15.96
CA GLU A 87 18.06 -20.12 -14.67
C GLU A 87 18.63 -18.85 -14.05
N PHE A 88 19.38 -18.08 -14.83
CA PHE A 88 19.88 -16.77 -14.39
C PHE A 88 18.75 -15.83 -13.97
N ASP A 89 17.68 -15.72 -14.76
CA ASP A 89 16.54 -14.86 -14.41
C ASP A 89 15.82 -15.33 -13.14
N ASN A 90 15.68 -16.65 -12.92
CA ASN A 90 15.13 -17.20 -11.69
C ASN A 90 16.02 -16.85 -10.48
N GLN A 91 17.33 -17.04 -10.60
CA GLN A 91 18.30 -16.68 -9.56
C GLN A 91 18.23 -15.18 -9.24
N MET A 92 18.14 -14.33 -10.27
CA MET A 92 17.99 -12.89 -10.12
C MET A 92 16.68 -12.52 -9.40
N ILE A 93 15.57 -13.17 -9.74
CA ILE A 93 14.27 -12.93 -9.06
C ILE A 93 14.35 -13.31 -7.58
N VAL A 94 14.95 -14.46 -7.26
CA VAL A 94 15.14 -14.90 -5.88
C VAL A 94 16.00 -13.89 -5.14
N TRP A 95 17.14 -13.48 -5.72
CA TRP A 95 18.03 -12.50 -5.12
C TRP A 95 17.32 -11.16 -4.85
N ILE A 96 16.60 -10.59 -5.82
CA ILE A 96 15.87 -9.33 -5.65
C ILE A 96 14.83 -9.43 -4.52
N ARG A 97 14.11 -10.55 -4.43
CA ARG A 97 13.12 -10.76 -3.37
C ARG A 97 13.77 -10.83 -2.01
N THR A 98 14.87 -11.57 -1.90
CA THR A 98 15.69 -11.63 -0.68
C THR A 98 16.18 -10.24 -0.29
N GLN A 99 16.73 -9.47 -1.23
CA GLN A 99 17.18 -8.10 -1.00
C GLN A 99 16.03 -7.20 -0.51
N ARG A 100 14.86 -7.25 -1.15
CA ARG A 100 13.71 -6.43 -0.71
C ARG A 100 13.17 -6.84 0.66
N ALA A 101 13.21 -8.13 0.99
CA ALA A 101 12.79 -8.62 2.31
C ALA A 101 13.76 -8.21 3.43
N CYS A 102 15.07 -8.16 3.16
CA CYS A 102 16.07 -7.88 4.18
C CYS A 102 16.58 -6.42 4.22
N ASN A 103 16.37 -5.64 3.15
CA ASN A 103 16.90 -4.27 3.03
C ASN A 103 15.88 -3.19 3.40
N HIS A 104 14.58 -3.43 3.22
CA HIS A 104 13.53 -2.44 3.56
C HIS A 104 13.44 -2.21 5.08
N SER A 105 13.55 -3.26 5.89
CA SER A 105 13.49 -3.15 7.36
C SER A 105 14.75 -2.53 7.98
N LYS A 106 15.93 -2.72 7.38
CA LYS A 106 17.20 -2.19 7.91
C LYS A 106 17.42 -0.72 7.58
N SER A 107 16.94 -0.27 6.41
CA SER A 107 17.13 1.11 5.96
C SER A 107 16.27 2.12 6.74
N PHE A 108 15.06 1.77 7.17
CA PHE A 108 14.24 2.69 7.99
C PHE A 108 14.75 2.83 9.42
N LYS A 109 15.27 1.76 10.04
CA LYS A 109 15.94 1.82 11.35
C LYS A 109 17.18 2.73 11.34
N THR A 110 17.93 2.66 10.23
CA THR A 110 19.10 3.50 9.98
C THR A 110 18.75 4.99 9.95
N CYS A 111 17.53 5.34 9.51
CA CYS A 111 17.03 6.72 9.42
C CYS A 111 16.14 7.15 10.60
N GLY A 112 15.94 6.32 11.63
CA GLY A 112 15.11 6.67 12.79
C GLY A 112 13.59 6.59 12.55
N ILE A 113 13.14 6.05 11.41
CA ILE A 113 11.73 6.13 10.97
C ILE A 113 10.86 5.05 11.62
N THR A 114 11.43 3.88 11.89
CA THR A 114 10.72 2.71 12.44
C THR A 114 11.28 2.28 13.79
N ASN A 115 12.07 3.12 14.43
CA ASN A 115 12.69 2.83 15.72
C ASN A 115 11.60 2.86 16.81
N ALA A 116 11.78 2.04 17.83
CA ALA A 116 10.88 2.01 18.96
C ALA A 116 10.80 3.38 19.67
N PHE A 117 9.58 3.78 20.06
CA PHE A 117 9.33 5.09 20.71
C PHE A 117 9.95 5.21 22.11
N ASP A 118 10.30 4.09 22.74
CA ASP A 118 11.01 4.04 24.02
C ASP A 118 12.51 4.38 23.88
N GLY A 119 13.01 4.49 22.66
CA GLY A 119 14.41 4.79 22.37
C GLY A 119 15.36 3.61 22.49
N SER A 120 14.86 2.40 22.75
CA SER A 120 15.69 1.18 22.87
C SER A 120 16.48 0.87 21.60
N GLU A 121 16.01 1.35 20.45
CA GLU A 121 16.63 1.15 19.14
C GLU A 121 17.36 2.40 18.60
N ASP A 122 17.51 3.47 19.38
CA ASP A 122 18.11 4.73 18.87
C ASP A 122 19.59 4.57 18.50
N GLY A 123 20.29 3.57 19.06
CA GLY A 123 21.66 3.21 18.68
C GLY A 123 21.79 2.65 17.25
N GLU A 124 20.67 2.28 16.60
CA GLU A 124 20.66 1.86 15.20
C GLU A 124 20.65 3.05 14.21
N ILE A 125 20.39 4.27 14.69
CA ILE A 125 20.28 5.48 13.87
C ILE A 125 21.67 5.91 13.40
N HIS A 126 21.87 5.93 12.09
CA HIS A 126 23.17 6.26 11.49
C HIS A 126 23.64 7.67 11.81
N CYS A 127 22.72 8.63 11.95
CA CYS A 127 23.07 10.01 12.27
C CYS A 127 23.80 10.14 13.60
N PHE A 128 23.60 9.20 14.54
CA PHE A 128 24.14 9.28 15.89
C PHE A 128 25.35 8.38 16.16
N LYS A 129 25.86 7.67 15.15
CA LYS A 129 27.08 6.88 15.28
C LYS A 129 28.31 7.78 15.43
N GLU A 130 29.41 7.25 15.97
CA GLU A 130 30.67 7.98 16.19
C GLU A 130 31.28 8.54 14.89
N ASP A 131 31.09 7.83 13.78
CA ASP A 131 31.47 8.23 12.42
C ASP A 131 30.35 8.98 11.66
N GLY A 132 29.21 9.19 12.34
CA GLY A 132 28.03 9.83 11.79
C GLY A 132 28.11 11.36 11.75
N PRO A 133 27.17 12.01 11.06
CA PRO A 133 27.10 13.47 10.97
C PRO A 133 26.83 14.17 12.32
N VAL A 134 26.29 13.45 13.32
CA VAL A 134 25.98 13.99 14.65
C VAL A 134 26.49 13.04 15.76
N PRO A 135 27.80 13.01 16.02
CA PRO A 135 28.43 12.01 16.90
C PRO A 135 28.00 12.08 18.38
N ASN A 136 27.43 13.20 18.83
CA ASN A 136 26.83 13.35 20.17
C ASN A 136 25.29 13.40 20.15
N GLY A 137 24.68 12.98 19.03
CA GLY A 137 23.24 13.05 18.83
C GLY A 137 22.43 12.21 19.83
N MET A 138 22.92 11.01 20.16
CA MET A 138 22.33 10.14 21.18
C MET A 138 22.23 10.83 22.54
N ILE A 139 23.33 11.43 23.02
CA ILE A 139 23.39 12.08 24.33
C ILE A 139 22.40 13.24 24.39
N ARG A 140 22.32 14.04 23.31
CA ARG A 140 21.39 15.17 23.23
C ARG A 140 19.93 14.72 23.24
N LEU A 141 19.60 13.63 22.55
CA LEU A 141 18.26 13.09 22.53
C LEU A 141 17.85 12.55 23.90
N GLN A 142 18.76 11.85 24.58
CA GLN A 142 18.52 11.34 25.92
C GLN A 142 18.28 12.49 26.92
N GLN A 143 19.13 13.52 26.90
CA GLN A 143 18.94 14.72 27.73
C GLN A 143 17.60 15.41 27.46
N ALA A 144 17.20 15.54 26.20
CA ALA A 144 15.92 16.14 25.85
C ALA A 144 14.71 15.32 26.35
N ARG A 145 14.81 13.98 26.34
CA ARG A 145 13.77 13.11 26.91
C ARG A 145 13.70 13.23 28.44
N GLU A 146 14.84 13.21 29.11
CA GLU A 146 14.91 13.38 30.57
C GLU A 146 14.35 14.75 31.00
N MET A 147 14.65 15.81 30.24
CA MET A 147 14.07 17.14 30.47
C MET A 147 12.55 17.15 30.25
N ALA A 148 12.06 16.52 29.17
CA ALA A 148 10.63 16.44 28.92
C ALA A 148 9.87 15.62 29.98
N GLU A 149 10.46 14.53 30.48
CA GLU A 149 9.91 13.76 31.60
C GLU A 149 9.83 14.60 32.88
N PHE A 150 10.86 15.41 33.15
CA PHE A 150 10.87 16.33 34.29
C PHE A 150 9.80 17.42 34.16
N ASP A 151 9.61 17.99 32.97
CA ASP A 151 8.59 18.99 32.71
C ASP A 151 7.16 18.43 32.87
N ILE A 152 6.91 17.21 32.36
CA ILE A 152 5.61 16.52 32.55
C ILE A 152 5.35 16.24 34.04
N LEU A 153 6.38 15.84 34.79
CA LEU A 153 6.25 15.59 36.23
C LEU A 153 6.02 16.89 37.02
N ALA A 154 6.69 17.98 36.64
CA ALA A 154 6.50 19.30 37.24
C ALA A 154 5.08 19.85 36.99
N GLU A 155 4.54 19.70 35.78
CA GLU A 155 3.14 20.04 35.47
C GLU A 155 2.15 19.13 36.22
N GLY A 156 2.45 17.83 36.34
CA GLY A 156 1.62 16.88 37.10
C GLY A 156 1.60 17.14 38.61
N ILE A 157 2.72 17.61 39.19
CA ILE A 157 2.79 18.03 40.59
C ILE A 157 2.10 19.37 40.81
N ALA A 158 2.21 20.31 39.88
CA ALA A 158 1.52 21.60 39.95
C ALA A 158 -0.02 21.44 39.97
N GLY A 159 -0.55 20.44 39.28
CA GLY A 159 -1.99 20.14 39.30
C GLY A 159 -2.52 19.44 40.57
N LEU A 160 -1.64 18.96 41.46
CA LEU A 160 -2.01 18.21 42.68
C LEU A 160 -2.04 19.08 43.94
N PHE A 161 -1.60 20.34 43.85
CA PHE A 161 -1.51 21.27 44.99
C PHE A 161 -2.70 22.23 45.14
N GLU A 162 -3.72 22.15 44.27
CA GLU A 162 -4.85 23.10 44.27
C GLU A 162 -6.11 22.64 45.04
N GLU A 163 -6.06 21.53 45.79
CA GLU A 163 -7.15 21.13 46.71
C GLU A 163 -6.60 20.73 48.09
N VAL A 164 -6.25 21.73 48.90
CA VAL A 164 -6.41 21.63 50.36
C VAL A 164 -7.30 22.79 50.78
N ASP A 165 -8.61 22.58 50.68
CA ASP A 165 -9.64 23.46 51.24
C ASP A 165 -9.56 23.37 52.77
N LEU A 166 -9.13 24.45 53.43
CA LEU A 166 -9.20 24.61 54.88
C LEU A 166 -10.49 25.36 55.23
N GLU A 167 -11.62 24.68 55.16
CA GLU A 167 -12.94 25.10 55.68
C GLU A 167 -13.57 23.83 56.29
N GLN A 168 -14.07 23.74 57.53
CA GLN A 168 -14.52 24.63 58.59
C GLN A 168 -14.36 23.87 59.93
N ASP A 169 -14.26 24.57 61.05
CA ASP A 169 -14.97 24.14 62.27
C ASP A 169 -15.50 25.40 62.96
N GLU A 170 -16.82 25.57 62.89
CA GLU A 170 -17.57 26.57 63.65
C GLU A 170 -17.57 26.24 65.15
N GLU A 171 -17.90 27.26 65.94
CA GLU A 171 -18.54 27.16 67.26
C GLU A 171 -17.61 27.00 68.48
N ASN A 172 -17.32 28.14 69.12
CA ASN A 172 -17.70 28.31 70.52
C ASN A 172 -17.84 29.79 70.84
N GLY A 173 -19.10 30.22 70.95
CA GLY A 173 -19.45 31.52 71.50
C GLY A 173 -19.06 31.62 72.96
N PHE A 174 -18.33 32.67 73.31
CA PHE A 174 -18.36 33.21 74.67
C PHE A 174 -18.82 34.65 74.59
N VAL A 175 -20.02 34.89 75.12
CA VAL A 175 -20.66 36.20 75.13
C VAL A 175 -20.09 37.00 76.30
N SER A 176 -19.38 38.07 75.94
CA SER A 176 -19.35 39.40 76.56
C SER A 176 -19.95 39.57 77.96
N ASP A 177 -19.13 40.07 78.88
CA ASP A 177 -19.50 41.18 79.77
C ASP A 177 -18.28 42.11 79.90
N GLY A 178 -18.50 43.40 79.68
CA GLY A 178 -17.49 44.45 79.72
C GLY A 178 -17.92 45.60 80.62
N SER A 179 -16.89 46.25 81.21
CA SER A 179 -16.89 47.45 82.09
C SER A 179 -17.10 47.13 83.59
N VAL A 180 -16.39 47.76 84.54
CA VAL A 180 -16.14 49.21 84.69
C VAL A 180 -14.82 49.49 85.46
N GLU A 181 -14.16 50.57 85.01
CA GLU A 181 -13.24 51.57 85.60
C GLU A 181 -12.61 51.44 87.01
N LEU A 182 -11.33 51.90 87.02
CA LEU A 182 -10.50 52.56 88.07
C LEU A 182 -10.12 51.78 89.34
#